data_AF-X1T4H8-F1
#
_entry.id   AF-X1T4H8-F1
#
_cell.length_a   1.000
_cell.length_b   1.000
_cell.length_c   1.000
_cell.angle_alpha   90.00
_cell.angle_beta   90.00
_cell.angle_gamma   90.00
#
_symmetry.space_group_name_H-M   'P 1'
#
loop_
_entity.id
_entity.type
_entity.pdbx_description
1 polymer ?
#
loop_
_entity_poly.entity_id
_entity_poly.type
_entity_poly.pdbx_seq_one_letter_code
_entity_poly.pdbx_strand_id
1 'polypeptide(L)'
;FENYPPGLTPWANKIGMTEEVAKMYWAAHWDLPAIGQMFDMYHRGIIHRPDMLLGLRAKDVMPFWRDKMVGLSYRLIPRRTLPRMVKQELLDHPGLVGRFRKLGYNPEDSVLMADSAMLQAQEAERELSRGDIVRGMSYGWFDESKARQLLADIRYSEGAINFSIQDGLRRKALDDAQDNAEQVTTEAKRAKDAIGKEILRSYGEGIIPKEQARNSLLSVGVARDVIEYKLSLQELIDTRQFKDFVGGQVHKLFAAGLRDYTETVTMLDQFGSP
;
A
#
# COMPACT_ATOMS: atom_id res chain seq x y z
N PHE A 1 -23.66 -57.21 -25.63
CA PHE A 1 -24.07 -56.88 -24.25
C PHE A 1 -22.84 -57.06 -23.37
N GLU A 2 -22.38 -55.99 -22.74
CA GLU A 2 -21.17 -56.00 -21.93
C GLU A 2 -21.37 -56.86 -20.67
N ASN A 3 -20.38 -57.67 -20.32
CA ASN A 3 -20.37 -58.58 -19.17
C ASN A 3 -21.58 -59.52 -19.06
N TYR A 4 -22.26 -59.85 -20.17
CA TYR A 4 -23.42 -60.75 -20.15
C TYR A 4 -23.02 -62.19 -19.74
N PRO A 5 -23.60 -62.77 -18.67
CA PRO A 5 -23.20 -64.08 -18.19
C PRO A 5 -23.63 -65.19 -19.17
N PRO A 6 -22.72 -66.05 -19.67
CA PRO A 6 -23.07 -67.12 -20.60
C PRO A 6 -24.13 -68.08 -20.07
N GLY A 7 -24.17 -68.27 -18.74
CA GLY A 7 -25.15 -69.11 -18.06
C GLY A 7 -26.54 -68.49 -17.94
N LEU A 8 -26.71 -67.18 -18.17
CA LEU A 8 -28.00 -66.52 -17.99
C LEU A 8 -29.04 -66.99 -19.03
N THR A 9 -28.64 -67.21 -20.29
CA THR A 9 -29.54 -67.67 -21.35
C THR A 9 -30.19 -69.03 -21.05
N PRO A 10 -29.43 -70.10 -20.68
CA PRO A 10 -30.02 -71.36 -20.28
C PRO A 10 -31.06 -71.26 -19.14
N TRP A 11 -30.82 -70.41 -18.14
CA TRP A 11 -31.75 -70.21 -17.02
C TRP A 11 -32.96 -69.38 -17.41
N ALA A 12 -32.77 -68.32 -18.20
CA ALA A 12 -33.83 -67.49 -18.75
C ALA A 12 -34.80 -68.33 -19.62
N ASN A 13 -34.27 -69.20 -20.47
CA ASN A 13 -35.07 -70.09 -21.31
C ASN A 13 -35.97 -71.04 -20.48
N LYS A 14 -35.47 -71.55 -19.34
CA LYS A 14 -36.26 -72.44 -18.45
C LYS A 14 -37.50 -71.76 -17.85
N ILE A 15 -37.48 -70.44 -17.72
CA ILE A 15 -38.62 -69.64 -17.23
C ILE A 15 -39.42 -68.99 -18.37
N GLY A 16 -39.14 -69.35 -19.63
CA GLY A 16 -39.84 -68.84 -20.80
C GLY A 16 -39.38 -67.46 -21.30
N MET A 17 -38.24 -66.95 -20.82
CA MET A 17 -37.64 -65.69 -21.29
C MET A 17 -36.72 -65.96 -22.48
N THR A 18 -36.93 -65.26 -23.60
CA THR A 18 -36.04 -65.36 -24.77
C THR A 18 -34.67 -64.76 -24.48
N GLU A 19 -33.63 -65.19 -25.21
CA GLU A 19 -32.28 -64.63 -25.10
C GLU A 19 -32.26 -63.10 -25.30
N GLU A 20 -33.09 -62.60 -26.22
CA GLU A 20 -33.25 -61.16 -26.47
C GLU A 20 -33.74 -60.41 -25.21
N VAL A 21 -34.82 -60.90 -24.58
CA VAL A 21 -35.38 -60.29 -23.37
C VAL A 21 -34.38 -60.41 -22.21
N ALA A 22 -33.67 -61.53 -22.08
CA ALA A 22 -32.64 -61.71 -21.05
C ALA A 22 -31.49 -60.71 -21.20
N LYS A 23 -31.10 -60.41 -22.44
CA LYS A 23 -30.09 -59.38 -22.75
C LYS A 23 -30.58 -57.97 -22.45
N MET A 24 -31.84 -57.64 -22.73
CA MET A 24 -32.43 -56.34 -22.36
C MET A 24 -32.53 -56.18 -20.84
N TYR A 25 -32.96 -57.23 -20.13
CA TYR A 25 -32.99 -57.27 -18.67
C TYR A 25 -31.58 -57.04 -18.09
N TRP A 26 -30.57 -57.71 -18.67
CA TRP A 26 -29.17 -57.46 -18.32
C TRP A 26 -28.72 -56.04 -18.70
N ALA A 27 -29.20 -55.41 -19.76
CA ALA A 27 -28.85 -54.01 -19.98
C ALA A 27 -29.46 -53.06 -18.92
N ALA A 28 -30.64 -53.41 -18.39
CA ALA A 28 -31.36 -52.62 -17.40
C ALA A 28 -30.91 -52.88 -15.94
N HIS A 29 -30.13 -53.94 -15.67
CA HIS A 29 -29.75 -54.31 -14.30
C HIS A 29 -28.68 -53.40 -13.69
N TRP A 30 -27.94 -52.65 -14.51
CA TRP A 30 -26.86 -51.80 -14.03
C TRP A 30 -27.40 -50.70 -13.12
N ASP A 31 -26.76 -50.52 -11.96
CA ASP A 31 -27.06 -49.37 -11.13
C ASP A 31 -26.38 -48.11 -11.69
N LEU A 32 -27.17 -47.06 -11.85
CA LEU A 32 -26.74 -45.80 -12.43
C LEU A 32 -26.40 -44.82 -11.29
N PRO A 33 -25.38 -43.96 -11.45
CA PRO A 33 -25.06 -42.93 -10.46
C PRO A 33 -26.29 -42.08 -10.09
N ALA A 34 -26.35 -41.62 -8.85
CA ALA A 34 -27.39 -40.69 -8.42
C ALA A 34 -27.32 -39.41 -9.27
N ILE A 35 -28.46 -38.77 -9.52
CA ILE A 35 -28.50 -37.54 -10.35
C ILE A 35 -27.57 -36.45 -9.80
N GLY A 36 -27.47 -36.33 -8.46
CA GLY A 36 -26.51 -35.43 -7.81
C GLY A 36 -25.05 -35.74 -8.14
N GLN A 37 -24.66 -37.01 -8.17
CA GLN A 37 -23.31 -37.43 -8.57
C GLN A 37 -23.05 -37.13 -10.05
N MET A 38 -24.06 -37.30 -10.90
CA MET A 38 -23.96 -36.92 -12.32
C MET A 38 -23.77 -35.40 -12.48
N PHE A 39 -24.46 -34.57 -11.69
CA PHE A 39 -24.22 -33.13 -11.67
C PHE A 39 -22.81 -32.78 -11.19
N ASP A 40 -22.32 -33.44 -10.14
CA ASP A 40 -20.95 -33.23 -9.65
C ASP A 40 -19.93 -33.60 -10.72
N MET A 41 -20.10 -34.72 -11.43
CA MET A 41 -19.24 -35.11 -12.55
C MET A 41 -19.29 -34.08 -13.67
N TYR A 42 -20.49 -33.58 -14.01
CA TYR A 42 -20.68 -32.57 -15.04
C TYR A 42 -20.01 -31.24 -14.68
N HIS A 43 -20.19 -30.73 -13.46
CA HIS A 43 -19.57 -29.47 -13.01
C HIS A 43 -18.05 -29.58 -12.84
N ARG A 44 -17.52 -30.78 -12.57
CA ARG A 44 -16.08 -31.04 -12.52
C ARG A 44 -15.46 -31.29 -13.90
N GLY A 45 -16.27 -31.32 -14.96
CA GLY A 45 -15.80 -31.57 -16.33
C GLY A 45 -15.39 -33.02 -16.60
N ILE A 46 -15.79 -33.96 -15.74
CA ILE A 46 -15.53 -35.40 -15.93
C ILE A 46 -16.43 -35.96 -17.04
N ILE A 47 -17.66 -35.46 -17.13
CA ILE A 47 -18.60 -35.76 -18.21
C ILE A 47 -19.06 -34.47 -18.87
N HIS A 48 -19.54 -34.55 -20.12
CA HIS A 48 -20.01 -33.40 -20.85
C HIS A 48 -21.53 -33.39 -20.99
N ARG A 49 -22.08 -32.30 -21.58
CA ARG A 49 -23.53 -32.11 -21.69
C ARG A 49 -24.26 -33.29 -22.36
N PRO A 50 -23.75 -33.90 -23.46
CA PRO A 50 -24.40 -35.06 -24.05
C PRO A 50 -24.52 -36.25 -23.07
N ASP A 51 -23.48 -36.50 -22.28
CA ASP A 51 -23.43 -37.58 -21.29
C ASP A 51 -24.40 -37.32 -20.13
N MET A 52 -24.47 -36.07 -19.66
CA MET A 52 -25.44 -35.66 -18.64
C MET A 52 -26.88 -35.87 -19.11
N LEU A 53 -27.19 -35.50 -20.36
CA LEU A 53 -28.52 -35.70 -20.93
C LEU A 53 -28.83 -37.18 -21.19
N LEU A 54 -27.83 -38.00 -21.49
CA LEU A 54 -27.95 -39.46 -21.57
C LEU A 54 -28.26 -40.05 -20.19
N GLY A 55 -27.53 -39.65 -19.15
CA GLY A 55 -27.75 -40.09 -17.77
C GLY A 55 -29.15 -39.74 -17.26
N LEU A 56 -29.62 -38.51 -17.52
CA LEU A 56 -31.00 -38.11 -17.17
C LEU A 56 -32.05 -38.90 -17.95
N ARG A 57 -31.78 -39.26 -19.21
CA ARG A 57 -32.67 -40.12 -20.00
C ARG A 57 -32.73 -41.54 -19.43
N ALA A 58 -31.58 -42.10 -19.04
CA ALA A 58 -31.50 -43.43 -18.45
C ALA A 58 -32.13 -43.50 -17.04
N LYS A 59 -32.20 -42.36 -16.33
CA LYS A 59 -32.97 -42.20 -15.07
C LYS A 59 -34.44 -41.78 -15.30
N ASP A 60 -34.97 -41.96 -16.52
CA ASP A 60 -36.37 -41.66 -16.88
C ASP A 60 -36.83 -40.21 -16.63
N VAL A 61 -35.91 -39.23 -16.63
CA VAL A 61 -36.29 -37.81 -16.57
C VAL A 61 -36.89 -37.41 -17.92
N MET A 62 -38.12 -36.89 -17.90
CA MET A 62 -38.81 -36.46 -19.12
C MET A 62 -38.00 -35.40 -19.89
N PRO A 63 -38.00 -35.42 -21.24
CA PRO A 63 -37.24 -34.48 -22.07
C PRO A 63 -37.41 -33.00 -21.66
N PHE A 64 -38.64 -32.59 -21.34
CA PHE A 64 -38.96 -31.22 -20.91
C PHE A 64 -38.17 -30.74 -19.68
N TRP A 65 -37.87 -31.64 -18.74
CA TRP A 65 -37.21 -31.29 -17.48
C TRP A 65 -35.70 -31.32 -17.53
N ARG A 66 -35.09 -31.99 -18.52
CA ARG A 66 -33.64 -32.27 -18.51
C ARG A 66 -32.79 -31.00 -18.45
N ASP A 67 -33.05 -30.07 -19.35
CA ASP A 67 -32.32 -28.79 -19.38
C ASP A 67 -32.60 -27.92 -18.15
N LYS A 68 -33.80 -28.00 -17.59
CA LYS A 68 -34.18 -27.26 -16.38
C LYS A 68 -33.45 -27.81 -15.16
N MET A 69 -33.34 -29.14 -15.06
CA MET A 69 -32.59 -29.83 -14.01
C MET A 69 -31.09 -29.53 -14.11
N VAL A 70 -30.53 -29.52 -15.32
CA VAL A 70 -29.14 -29.07 -15.53
C VAL A 70 -28.95 -27.61 -15.14
N GLY A 71 -29.87 -26.72 -15.53
CA GLY A 71 -29.83 -25.31 -15.11
C GLY A 71 -29.91 -25.11 -13.60
N LEU A 72 -30.78 -25.88 -12.93
CA LEU A 72 -30.96 -25.86 -11.47
C LEU A 72 -29.71 -26.33 -10.72
N SER A 73 -28.92 -27.21 -11.33
CA SER A 73 -27.72 -27.76 -10.70
C SER A 73 -26.65 -26.70 -10.38
N TYR A 74 -26.64 -25.57 -11.08
CA TYR A 74 -25.68 -24.49 -10.83
C TYR A 74 -26.00 -23.73 -9.54
N ARG A 75 -24.95 -23.46 -8.75
CA ARG A 75 -25.08 -22.63 -7.54
C ARG A 75 -25.28 -21.17 -7.91
N LEU A 76 -26.16 -20.51 -7.18
CA LEU A 76 -26.36 -19.07 -7.25
C LEU A 76 -25.31 -18.33 -6.41
N ILE A 77 -25.06 -17.07 -6.77
CA ILE A 77 -24.19 -16.20 -5.97
C ILE A 77 -24.84 -16.02 -4.59
N PRO A 78 -24.13 -16.31 -3.48
CA PRO A 78 -24.69 -16.17 -2.15
C PRO A 78 -25.10 -14.73 -1.85
N ARG A 79 -26.24 -14.54 -1.20
CA ARG A 79 -26.75 -13.24 -0.75
C ARG A 79 -25.69 -12.34 -0.12
N ARG A 80 -24.89 -12.89 0.81
CA ARG A 80 -23.85 -12.16 1.56
C ARG A 80 -22.73 -11.59 0.67
N THR A 81 -22.58 -12.11 -0.55
CA THR A 81 -21.56 -11.68 -1.51
C THR A 81 -22.03 -10.51 -2.36
N LEU A 82 -23.35 -10.38 -2.56
CA LEU A 82 -23.93 -9.39 -3.47
C LEU A 82 -23.54 -7.93 -3.15
N PRO A 83 -23.53 -7.46 -1.89
CA PRO A 83 -23.11 -6.07 -1.59
C PRO A 83 -21.66 -5.78 -2.02
N ARG A 84 -20.77 -6.78 -1.94
CA ARG A 84 -19.37 -6.61 -2.36
C ARG A 84 -19.26 -6.44 -3.88
N MET A 85 -20.12 -7.12 -4.64
CA MET A 85 -20.13 -6.99 -6.10
C MET A 85 -20.65 -5.62 -6.55
N VAL A 86 -21.61 -5.04 -5.81
CA VAL A 86 -22.04 -3.65 -6.03
C VAL A 86 -20.89 -2.69 -5.78
N LYS A 87 -20.17 -2.86 -4.66
CA LYS A 87 -18.99 -2.05 -4.33
C LYS A 87 -17.89 -2.13 -5.41
N GLN A 88 -17.81 -3.25 -6.12
CA GLN A 88 -16.87 -3.46 -7.22
C GLN A 88 -17.43 -3.04 -8.59
N GLU A 89 -18.60 -2.39 -8.63
CA GLU A 89 -19.29 -1.95 -9.85
C GLU A 89 -19.63 -3.10 -10.83
N LEU A 90 -19.65 -4.34 -10.32
CA LEU A 90 -19.99 -5.53 -11.12
C LEU A 90 -21.50 -5.78 -11.19
N LEU A 91 -22.28 -5.11 -10.36
CA LEU A 91 -23.72 -5.32 -10.24
C LEU A 91 -24.43 -4.02 -9.88
N ASP A 92 -25.49 -3.72 -10.60
CA ASP A 92 -26.39 -2.58 -10.36
C ASP A 92 -27.67 -3.01 -9.62
N HIS A 93 -28.53 -2.04 -9.30
CA HIS A 93 -29.78 -2.31 -8.58
C HIS A 93 -30.73 -3.26 -9.35
N PRO A 94 -31.04 -3.06 -10.65
CA PRO A 94 -31.83 -4.02 -11.41
C PRO A 94 -31.21 -5.42 -11.41
N GLY A 95 -29.88 -5.51 -11.52
CA GLY A 95 -29.13 -6.75 -11.41
C GLY A 95 -29.32 -7.43 -10.06
N LEU A 96 -29.26 -6.69 -8.95
CA LEU A 96 -29.50 -7.19 -7.60
C LEU A 96 -30.90 -7.76 -7.44
N VAL A 97 -31.93 -7.01 -7.87
CA VAL A 97 -33.33 -7.49 -7.82
C VAL A 97 -33.45 -8.83 -8.54
N GLY A 98 -32.84 -8.95 -9.73
CA GLY A 98 -32.80 -10.20 -10.48
C GLY A 98 -32.08 -11.34 -9.75
N ARG A 99 -30.99 -11.05 -9.03
CA ARG A 99 -30.26 -12.06 -8.23
C ARG A 99 -31.06 -12.52 -7.02
N PHE A 100 -31.72 -11.61 -6.32
CA PHE A 100 -32.61 -11.95 -5.20
C PHE A 100 -33.80 -12.79 -5.64
N ARG A 101 -34.43 -12.46 -6.77
CA ARG A 101 -35.47 -13.33 -7.35
C ARG A 101 -34.97 -14.74 -7.65
N LYS A 102 -33.77 -14.88 -8.22
CA LYS A 102 -33.16 -16.20 -8.47
C LYS A 102 -32.93 -16.98 -7.18
N LEU A 103 -32.59 -16.30 -6.08
CA LEU A 103 -32.44 -16.90 -4.75
C LEU A 103 -33.77 -17.34 -4.11
N GLY A 104 -34.91 -17.02 -4.73
CA GLY A 104 -36.23 -17.42 -4.28
C GLY A 104 -37.01 -16.36 -3.50
N TYR A 105 -36.52 -15.12 -3.43
CA TYR A 105 -37.27 -14.02 -2.84
C TYR A 105 -38.45 -13.61 -3.75
N ASN A 106 -39.56 -13.20 -3.15
CA ASN A 106 -40.69 -12.65 -3.90
C ASN A 106 -40.31 -11.29 -4.55
N PRO A 107 -41.11 -10.78 -5.51
CA PRO A 107 -40.80 -9.54 -6.21
C PRO A 107 -40.55 -8.34 -5.31
N GLU A 108 -41.33 -8.19 -4.25
CA GLU A 108 -41.31 -7.07 -3.31
C GLU A 108 -40.05 -7.12 -2.42
N ASP A 109 -39.80 -8.26 -1.78
CA ASP A 109 -38.63 -8.49 -0.93
C ASP A 109 -37.34 -8.41 -1.75
N SER A 110 -37.37 -8.80 -3.02
CA SER A 110 -36.20 -8.67 -3.90
C SER A 110 -35.77 -7.21 -4.09
N VAL A 111 -36.72 -6.27 -4.09
CA VAL A 111 -36.44 -4.82 -4.15
C VAL A 111 -35.85 -4.36 -2.82
N LEU A 112 -36.50 -4.70 -1.70
CA LEU A 112 -36.01 -4.33 -0.36
C LEU A 112 -34.60 -4.83 -0.08
N MET A 113 -34.32 -6.07 -0.50
CA MET A 113 -33.00 -6.68 -0.35
C MET A 113 -31.95 -6.05 -1.26
N ALA A 114 -32.34 -5.62 -2.47
CA ALA A 114 -31.48 -4.87 -3.36
C ALA A 114 -31.15 -3.49 -2.77
N ASP A 115 -32.14 -2.75 -2.28
CA ASP A 115 -31.96 -1.45 -1.63
C ASP A 115 -31.01 -1.55 -0.43
N SER A 116 -31.24 -2.55 0.43
CA SER A 116 -30.36 -2.82 1.56
C SER A 116 -28.92 -3.13 1.14
N ALA A 117 -28.73 -3.92 0.08
CA ALA A 117 -27.39 -4.23 -0.44
C ALA A 117 -26.70 -2.98 -1.03
N MET A 118 -27.44 -2.08 -1.69
CA MET A 118 -26.93 -0.81 -2.20
C MET A 118 -26.49 0.11 -1.05
N LEU A 119 -27.30 0.23 0.01
CA LEU A 119 -26.96 1.02 1.20
C LEU A 119 -25.71 0.49 1.89
N GLN A 120 -25.61 -0.83 2.10
CA GLN A 120 -24.44 -1.46 2.69
C GLN A 120 -23.15 -1.22 1.89
N ALA A 121 -23.25 -1.17 0.55
CA ALA A 121 -22.11 -0.87 -0.30
C ALA A 121 -21.63 0.59 -0.11
N GLN A 122 -22.54 1.52 0.18
CA GLN A 122 -22.25 2.95 0.40
C GLN A 122 -21.77 3.25 1.83
N GLU A 123 -22.34 2.61 2.85
CA GLU A 123 -22.00 2.86 4.27
C GLU A 123 -20.53 2.52 4.58
N ALA A 124 -19.97 1.52 3.90
CA ALA A 124 -18.58 1.11 4.08
C ALA A 124 -17.53 2.17 3.66
N GLU A 125 -17.93 3.27 3.01
CA GLU A 125 -17.04 4.38 2.64
C GLU A 125 -17.07 5.56 3.62
N ARG A 126 -18.05 5.63 4.54
CA ARG A 126 -18.34 6.86 5.29
C ARG A 126 -17.88 6.90 6.75
N GLU A 127 -17.46 5.78 7.32
CA GLU A 127 -16.98 5.78 8.69
C GLU A 127 -15.46 5.99 8.74
N LEU A 128 -15.05 7.13 9.30
CA LEU A 128 -13.66 7.34 9.69
C LEU A 128 -13.25 6.17 10.59
N SER A 129 -12.16 5.49 10.23
CA SER A 129 -11.66 4.44 11.11
C SER A 129 -11.19 5.05 12.42
N ARG A 130 -11.13 4.24 13.49
CA ARG A 130 -10.50 4.65 14.75
C ARG A 130 -9.12 5.29 14.53
N GLY A 131 -8.33 4.75 13.61
CA GLY A 131 -7.01 5.29 13.28
C GLY A 131 -7.07 6.67 12.61
N ASP A 132 -8.04 6.91 11.74
CA ASP A 132 -8.27 8.23 11.12
C ASP A 132 -8.71 9.25 12.16
N ILE A 133 -9.59 8.85 13.08
CA ILE A 133 -10.06 9.72 14.16
C ILE A 133 -8.90 10.11 15.09
N VAL A 134 -8.10 9.14 15.53
CA VAL A 134 -6.96 9.41 16.42
C VAL A 134 -5.90 10.29 15.74
N ARG A 135 -5.61 10.06 14.46
CA ARG A 135 -4.67 10.89 13.69
C ARG A 135 -5.19 12.31 13.47
N GLY A 136 -6.46 12.46 13.08
CA GLY A 136 -7.05 13.78 12.89
C GLY A 136 -7.02 14.61 14.17
N MET A 137 -7.25 13.98 15.32
CA MET A 137 -7.11 14.62 16.62
C MET A 137 -5.66 15.01 16.93
N SER A 138 -4.67 14.13 16.68
CA SER A 138 -3.26 14.47 16.94
C SER A 138 -2.78 15.63 16.08
N TYR A 139 -3.29 15.75 14.84
CA TYR A 139 -3.03 16.88 13.95
C TYR A 139 -3.90 18.12 14.22
N GLY A 140 -4.79 18.07 15.21
CA GLY A 140 -5.65 19.20 15.58
C GLY A 140 -6.77 19.50 14.58
N TRP A 141 -7.13 18.56 13.70
CA TRP A 141 -8.25 18.72 12.77
C TRP A 141 -9.61 18.79 13.48
N PHE A 142 -9.68 18.20 14.68
CA PHE A 142 -10.83 18.32 15.59
C PHE A 142 -10.38 18.09 17.03
N ASP A 143 -11.21 18.53 17.98
CA ASP A 143 -10.93 18.46 19.41
C ASP A 143 -11.26 17.08 20.02
N GLU A 144 -10.89 16.90 21.28
CA GLU A 144 -11.15 15.65 22.02
C GLU A 144 -12.64 15.33 22.09
N SER A 145 -13.49 16.33 22.28
CA SER A 145 -14.94 16.17 22.36
C SER A 145 -15.50 15.57 21.07
N LYS A 146 -15.08 16.11 19.92
CA LYS A 146 -15.48 15.62 18.60
C LYS A 146 -14.91 14.24 18.30
N ALA A 147 -13.66 13.97 18.69
CA ALA A 147 -13.06 12.65 18.56
C ALA A 147 -13.82 11.58 19.36
N ARG A 148 -14.23 11.91 20.60
CA ARG A 148 -15.06 11.03 21.45
C ARG A 148 -16.41 10.76 20.80
N GLN A 149 -17.07 11.78 20.26
CA GLN A 149 -18.34 11.62 19.54
C GLN A 149 -18.19 10.68 18.34
N LEU A 150 -17.19 10.91 17.48
CA LEU A 150 -16.95 10.09 16.29
C LEU A 150 -16.66 8.62 16.66
N LEU A 151 -15.90 8.38 17.73
CA LEU A 151 -15.61 7.02 18.22
C LEU A 151 -16.86 6.35 18.82
N ALA A 152 -17.74 7.11 19.47
CA ALA A 152 -19.02 6.60 19.97
C ALA A 152 -19.99 6.27 18.83
N ASP A 153 -20.00 7.07 17.77
CA ASP A 153 -20.83 6.85 16.57
C ASP A 153 -20.47 5.53 15.88
N ILE A 154 -19.18 5.17 15.83
CA ILE A 154 -18.69 3.86 15.36
C ILE A 154 -18.71 2.76 16.46
N ARG A 155 -19.46 2.98 17.54
CA ARG A 155 -19.78 2.03 18.62
C ARG A 155 -18.59 1.51 19.43
N TYR A 156 -17.55 2.31 19.64
CA TYR A 156 -16.49 1.96 20.58
C TYR A 156 -16.98 2.06 22.03
N SER A 157 -16.50 1.16 22.88
CA SER A 157 -16.77 1.23 24.32
C SER A 157 -16.06 2.42 24.96
N GLU A 158 -16.60 2.96 26.06
CA GLU A 158 -15.97 4.05 26.84
C GLU A 158 -14.49 3.78 27.17
N GLY A 159 -14.15 2.55 27.56
CA GLY A 159 -12.76 2.16 27.81
C GLY A 159 -11.86 2.28 26.56
N ALA A 160 -12.37 1.87 25.40
CA ALA A 160 -11.63 1.95 24.14
C ALA A 160 -11.55 3.38 23.59
N ILE A 161 -12.57 4.21 23.85
CA ILE A 161 -12.56 5.66 23.57
C ILE A 161 -11.46 6.32 24.39
N ASN A 162 -11.47 6.13 25.72
CA ASN A 162 -10.47 6.72 26.63
C ASN A 162 -9.04 6.36 26.24
N PHE A 163 -8.80 5.07 25.93
CA PHE A 163 -7.49 4.63 25.45
C PHE A 163 -7.08 5.31 24.14
N SER A 164 -8.00 5.45 23.20
CA SER A 164 -7.72 6.05 21.88
C SER A 164 -7.40 7.54 21.98
N ILE A 165 -8.13 8.26 22.84
CA ILE A 165 -7.84 9.67 23.15
C ILE A 165 -6.45 9.80 23.78
N GLN A 166 -6.15 8.98 24.79
CA GLN A 166 -4.83 9.02 25.44
C GLN A 166 -3.68 8.71 24.47
N ASP A 167 -3.83 7.72 23.58
CA ASP A 167 -2.80 7.44 22.58
C ASP A 167 -2.58 8.61 21.61
N GLY A 168 -3.66 9.25 21.15
CA GLY A 168 -3.56 10.40 20.26
C GLY A 168 -2.91 11.63 20.92
N LEU A 169 -3.27 11.93 22.17
CA LEU A 169 -2.64 13.01 22.94
C LEU A 169 -1.15 12.74 23.19
N ARG A 170 -0.79 11.49 23.50
CA ARG A 170 0.61 11.07 23.66
C ARG A 170 1.41 11.25 22.37
N ARG A 171 0.83 10.89 21.21
CA ARG A 171 1.48 11.09 19.90
C ARG A 171 1.73 12.56 19.62
N LYS A 172 0.70 13.40 19.79
CA LYS A 172 0.84 14.86 19.63
C LYS A 172 1.96 15.43 20.52
N ALA A 173 2.00 15.01 21.80
CA ALA A 173 3.04 15.45 22.72
C ALA A 173 4.45 15.01 22.31
N LEU A 174 4.58 13.83 21.68
CA LEU A 174 5.87 13.36 21.15
C LEU A 174 6.29 14.15 19.90
N ASP A 175 5.35 14.41 18.99
CA ASP A 175 5.61 15.21 17.79
C ASP A 175 6.00 16.65 18.17
N ASP A 176 5.23 17.29 19.06
CA ASP A 176 5.53 18.63 19.58
C ASP A 176 6.90 18.66 20.29
N ALA A 177 7.28 17.60 21.00
CA ALA A 177 8.58 17.51 21.67
C ALA A 177 9.74 17.32 20.68
N GLN A 178 9.53 16.57 19.59
CA GLN A 178 10.51 16.39 18.53
C GLN A 178 10.73 17.68 17.75
N ASP A 179 9.66 18.37 17.36
CA ASP A 179 9.73 19.66 16.65
C ASP A 179 10.50 20.70 17.47
N ASN A 180 10.22 20.79 18.78
CA ASN A 180 10.95 21.68 19.68
C ASN A 180 12.45 21.30 19.79
N ALA A 181 12.76 20.00 19.89
CA ALA A 181 14.16 19.54 19.96
C ALA A 181 14.92 19.81 18.65
N GLU A 182 14.27 19.66 17.50
CA GLU A 182 14.85 19.95 16.18
C GLU A 182 15.11 21.45 15.99
N GLN A 183 14.18 22.31 16.45
CA GLN A 183 14.38 23.76 16.44
C GLN A 183 15.58 24.17 17.31
N VAL A 184 15.65 23.69 18.56
CA VAL A 184 16.75 23.99 19.48
C VAL A 184 18.11 23.54 18.92
N THR A 185 18.18 22.34 18.34
CA THR A 185 19.43 21.84 17.73
C THR A 185 19.85 22.64 16.49
N THR A 186 18.88 23.07 15.67
CA THR A 186 19.12 23.90 14.49
C THR A 186 19.63 25.29 14.87
N GLU A 187 19.03 25.93 15.86
CA GLU A 187 19.47 27.23 16.38
C GLU A 187 20.87 27.14 17.00
N ALA A 188 21.12 26.13 17.84
CA ALA A 188 22.43 25.89 18.43
C ALA A 188 23.52 25.67 17.37
N LYS A 189 23.22 24.93 16.30
CA LYS A 189 24.15 24.73 15.17
C LYS A 189 24.43 26.05 14.43
N ARG A 190 23.41 26.84 14.13
CA ARG A 190 23.56 28.16 13.48
C ARG A 190 24.40 29.12 14.33
N ALA A 191 24.17 29.16 15.64
CA ALA A 191 24.94 29.99 16.56
C ALA A 191 26.42 29.58 16.58
N LYS A 192 26.70 28.26 16.69
CA LYS A 192 28.07 27.73 16.61
C LYS A 192 28.76 28.07 15.30
N ASP A 193 28.07 27.94 14.18
CA ASP A 193 28.63 28.26 12.86
C ASP A 193 28.92 29.77 12.71
N ALA A 194 28.04 30.64 13.21
CA ALA A 194 28.24 32.08 13.19
C ALA A 194 29.46 32.50 14.02
N ILE A 195 29.57 32.00 15.26
CA ILE A 195 30.73 32.27 16.13
C ILE A 195 32.01 31.72 15.50
N GLY A 196 31.97 30.50 14.94
CA GLY A 196 33.12 29.90 14.27
C GLY A 196 33.62 30.72 13.07
N LYS A 197 32.71 31.29 12.27
CA LYS A 197 33.07 32.22 11.18
C LYS A 197 33.71 33.50 11.70
N GLU A 198 33.18 34.06 12.77
CA GLU A 198 33.72 35.28 13.38
C GLU A 198 35.14 35.07 13.94
N ILE A 199 35.39 33.92 14.57
CA ILE A 199 36.73 33.56 15.06
C ILE A 199 37.72 33.41 13.90
N LEU A 200 37.33 32.74 12.82
CA LEU A 200 38.19 32.59 11.63
C LEU A 200 38.48 33.93 10.95
N ARG A 201 37.48 34.81 10.86
CA ARG A 201 37.66 36.17 10.36
C ARG A 201 38.65 36.96 11.22
N SER A 202 38.45 36.95 12.54
CA SER A 202 39.36 37.62 13.48
C SER A 202 40.79 37.11 13.38
N TYR A 203 40.96 35.81 13.10
CA TYR A 203 42.26 35.21 12.86
C TYR A 203 42.89 35.67 11.54
N GLY A 204 42.14 35.62 10.43
CA GLY A 204 42.65 36.06 9.12
C GLY A 204 42.95 37.56 9.04
N GLU A 205 42.22 38.38 9.80
CA GLU A 205 42.49 39.81 9.96
C GLU A 205 43.67 40.10 10.91
N GLY A 206 44.27 39.07 11.53
CA GLY A 206 45.40 39.20 12.45
C GLY A 206 45.03 39.78 13.82
N ILE A 207 43.74 39.89 14.15
CA ILE A 207 43.24 40.41 15.44
C ILE A 207 43.60 39.44 16.57
N ILE A 208 43.54 38.13 16.31
CA ILE A 208 43.87 37.09 17.27
C ILE A 208 44.95 36.13 16.72
N PRO A 209 45.87 35.62 17.57
CA PRO A 209 46.85 34.63 17.18
C PRO A 209 46.23 33.23 16.96
N LYS A 210 46.89 32.40 16.15
CA LYS A 210 46.43 31.05 15.77
C LYS A 210 46.04 30.17 16.95
N GLU A 211 46.83 30.16 18.02
CA GLU A 211 46.54 29.38 19.23
C GLU A 211 45.27 29.87 19.95
N GLN A 212 45.01 31.19 19.95
CA GLN A 212 43.80 31.75 20.53
C GLN A 212 42.56 31.45 19.66
N ALA A 213 42.71 31.46 18.34
CA ALA A 213 41.65 31.04 17.41
C ALA A 213 41.32 29.55 17.58
N ARG A 214 42.34 28.68 17.68
CA ARG A 214 42.19 27.25 17.96
C ARG A 214 41.42 27.01 19.27
N ASN A 215 41.84 27.65 20.36
CA ASN A 215 41.18 27.50 21.66
C ASN A 215 39.74 28.02 21.66
N SER A 216 39.48 29.11 20.94
CA SER A 216 38.12 29.67 20.80
C SER A 216 37.22 28.76 19.95
N LEU A 217 37.72 28.13 18.89
CA LEU A 217 36.92 27.16 18.11
C LEU A 217 36.66 25.87 18.89
N LEU A 218 37.64 25.44 19.70
CA LEU A 218 37.48 24.31 20.62
C LEU A 218 36.39 24.58 21.66
N SER A 219 36.36 25.78 22.26
CA SER A 219 35.35 26.13 23.28
C SER A 219 33.92 26.22 22.72
N VAL A 220 33.77 26.55 21.43
CA VAL A 220 32.49 26.51 20.70
C VAL A 220 32.06 25.08 20.34
N GLY A 221 32.96 24.10 20.55
CA GLY A 221 32.69 22.67 20.34
C GLY A 221 32.91 22.21 18.89
N VAL A 222 33.79 22.88 18.15
CA VAL A 222 34.26 22.41 16.84
C VAL A 222 35.28 21.27 17.06
N ALA A 223 35.19 20.21 16.26
CA ALA A 223 36.09 19.08 16.36
C ALA A 223 37.54 19.46 15.97
N ARG A 224 38.53 18.85 16.63
CA ARG A 224 39.97 19.22 16.48
C ARG A 224 40.47 19.13 15.04
N ASP A 225 40.11 18.06 14.35
CA ASP A 225 40.42 17.82 12.93
C ASP A 225 39.85 18.93 12.02
N VAL A 226 38.61 19.35 12.28
CA VAL A 226 37.95 20.43 11.55
C VAL A 226 38.61 21.79 11.83
N ILE A 227 39.11 22.01 13.05
CA ILE A 227 39.79 23.26 13.42
C ILE A 227 41.09 23.44 12.64
N GLU A 228 41.96 22.43 12.64
CA GLU A 228 43.24 22.51 11.90
C GLU A 228 43.00 22.73 10.42
N TYR A 229 42.02 22.02 9.84
CA TYR A 229 41.62 22.22 8.46
C TYR A 229 41.18 23.68 8.19
N LYS A 230 40.27 24.23 9.01
CA LYS A 230 39.76 25.59 8.86
C LYS A 230 40.85 26.67 9.01
N LEU A 231 41.77 26.49 9.95
CA LEU A 231 42.89 27.43 10.14
C LEU A 231 43.87 27.37 8.97
N SER A 232 44.22 26.18 8.50
CA SER A 232 45.10 26.01 7.33
C SER A 232 44.48 26.59 6.05
N LEU A 233 43.16 26.43 5.89
CA LEU A 233 42.43 27.02 4.78
C LEU A 233 42.44 28.55 4.85
N GLN A 234 42.28 29.13 6.04
CA GLN A 234 42.34 30.59 6.22
C GLN A 234 43.74 31.13 5.89
N GLU A 235 44.81 30.49 6.37
CA GLU A 235 46.19 30.88 6.02
C GLU A 235 46.44 30.87 4.51
N LEU A 236 45.87 29.88 3.80
CA LEU A 236 45.95 29.79 2.34
C LEU A 236 45.17 30.90 1.63
N ILE A 237 43.98 31.24 2.15
CA ILE A 237 43.17 32.37 1.65
C ILE A 237 43.94 33.68 1.83
N ASP A 238 44.50 33.93 3.02
CA ASP A 238 45.23 35.16 3.33
C ASP A 238 46.49 35.27 2.46
N THR A 239 47.21 34.17 2.26
CA THR A 239 48.38 34.12 1.36
C THR A 239 47.99 34.44 -0.08
N ARG A 240 46.86 33.90 -0.57
CA ARG A 240 46.38 34.17 -1.93
C ARG A 240 45.93 35.63 -2.08
N GLN A 241 45.16 36.16 -1.13
CA GLN A 241 44.72 37.57 -1.14
C GLN A 241 45.92 38.52 -1.10
N PHE A 242 46.95 38.21 -0.32
CA PHE A 242 48.20 38.97 -0.30
C PHE A 242 48.89 38.98 -1.66
N LYS A 243 49.01 37.82 -2.32
CA LYS A 243 49.56 37.72 -3.68
C LYS A 243 48.76 38.53 -4.70
N ASP A 244 47.44 38.39 -4.70
CA ASP A 244 46.54 39.13 -5.60
C ASP A 244 46.65 40.65 -5.37
N PHE A 245 46.75 41.09 -4.11
CA PHE A 245 46.95 42.49 -3.75
C PHE A 245 48.29 43.02 -4.26
N VAL A 246 49.39 42.30 -3.99
CA VAL A 246 50.75 42.67 -4.44
C VAL A 246 50.80 42.72 -5.97
N GLY A 247 50.28 41.70 -6.66
CA GLY A 247 50.18 41.68 -8.12
C GLY A 247 49.40 42.88 -8.66
N GLY A 248 48.26 43.21 -8.06
CA GLY A 248 47.48 44.39 -8.42
C GLY A 248 48.22 45.73 -8.21
N GLN A 249 49.02 45.87 -7.14
CA GLN A 249 49.85 47.06 -6.92
C GLN A 249 51.01 47.14 -7.93
N VAL A 250 51.66 46.01 -8.21
CA VAL A 250 52.75 45.91 -9.18
C VAL A 250 52.23 46.28 -10.58
N HIS A 251 51.07 45.77 -10.99
CA HIS A 251 50.43 46.17 -12.25
C HIS A 251 50.05 47.65 -12.30
N LYS A 252 49.54 48.24 -11.20
CA LYS A 252 49.23 49.68 -11.13
C LYS A 252 50.49 50.55 -11.29
N LEU A 253 51.59 50.16 -10.66
CA LEU A 253 52.87 50.88 -10.76
C LEU A 253 53.45 50.81 -12.18
N PHE A 254 53.35 49.64 -12.83
CA PHE A 254 53.73 49.48 -14.24
C PHE A 254 52.84 50.33 -15.17
N ALA A 255 51.52 50.28 -15.00
CA ALA A 255 50.58 51.07 -15.81
C ALA A 255 50.74 52.59 -15.64
N ALA A 256 51.20 53.04 -14.46
CA ALA A 256 51.53 54.44 -14.20
C ALA A 256 52.89 54.88 -14.77
N GLY A 257 53.64 53.98 -15.42
CA GLY A 257 54.98 54.26 -15.96
C GLY A 257 56.05 54.45 -14.90
N LEU A 258 55.77 54.09 -13.64
CA LEU A 258 56.68 54.24 -12.51
C LEU A 258 57.63 53.04 -12.36
N ARG A 259 57.48 52.00 -13.19
CA ARG A 259 58.35 50.81 -13.25
C ARG A 259 58.47 50.28 -14.67
N ASP A 260 59.62 49.67 -14.97
CA ASP A 260 59.84 49.00 -16.25
C ASP A 260 59.32 47.54 -16.27
N TYR A 261 59.23 46.98 -17.47
CA TYR A 261 58.67 45.65 -17.71
C TYR A 261 59.48 44.53 -17.02
N THR A 262 60.80 44.62 -17.08
CA THR A 262 61.73 43.63 -16.51
C THR A 262 61.64 43.59 -14.98
N GLU A 263 61.56 44.76 -14.35
CA GLU A 263 61.38 44.90 -12.90
C GLU A 263 60.01 44.40 -12.43
N THR A 264 58.97 44.63 -13.25
CA THR A 264 57.60 44.21 -12.97
C THR A 264 57.47 42.69 -13.00
N VAL A 265 57.99 42.04 -14.05
CA VAL A 265 57.97 40.57 -14.20
C VAL A 265 58.76 39.90 -13.09
N THR A 266 59.95 40.42 -12.75
CA THR A 266 60.78 39.86 -11.68
C THR A 266 60.07 39.90 -10.31
N MET A 267 59.32 40.97 -10.02
CA MET A 267 58.55 41.07 -8.79
C MET A 267 57.36 40.12 -8.77
N LEU A 268 56.60 40.03 -9.88
CA LEU A 268 55.47 39.11 -9.98
C LEU A 268 55.92 37.64 -9.80
N ASP A 269 57.06 37.26 -10.39
CA ASP A 269 57.67 35.93 -10.20
C ASP A 269 58.10 35.68 -8.75
N GLN A 270 58.69 36.67 -8.07
CA GLN A 270 59.09 36.55 -6.66
C GLN A 270 57.91 36.33 -5.72
N PHE A 271 56.74 36.90 -6.03
CA PHE A 271 55.52 36.70 -5.25
C PHE A 271 54.65 35.55 -5.76
N GLY A 272 55.07 34.89 -6.85
CA GLY A 272 54.35 33.79 -7.48
C GLY A 272 52.94 34.20 -7.91
N SER A 273 52.83 35.40 -8.48
CA SER A 273 51.61 36.00 -9.04
C SER A 273 51.78 36.03 -10.57
N PRO A 274 50.79 35.57 -11.37
CA PRO A 274 50.90 35.54 -12.83
C PRO A 274 50.90 36.94 -13.47
#